data_AF-A0A2Y9C0U9-F1
#
_entry.id   AF-A0A2Y9C0U9-F1
#
_cell.length_a   1.000
_cell.length_b   1.000
_cell.length_c   1.000
_cell.angle_alpha   90.00
_cell.angle_beta   90.00
_cell.angle_gamma   90.00
#
_symmetry.space_group_name_H-M   'P 1'
#
loop_
_entity.id
_entity.type
_entity.pdbx_description
1 polymer ?
#
loop_
_entity_poly.entity_id
_entity_poly.type
_entity_poly.pdbx_seq_one_letter_code
_entity_poly.pdbx_strand_id
1 'polypeptide(L)'
;MTSLHASATAAVSSYEPATIEQRQLRAQFLAHLEQHGDGLWKSGPPVHLTTSTFVYSADLGSVLLVLHTKAKLWLQPGGHLEPEDVDLPAAALREATEETGIAGLRILPGIAHLDRHALADAFGRCREHLDVRYAAIAPHGSQPVVSSESDAVAWWSLADFPEQTDPALPLAMRTVADQLRHAGQAGSPSASPGSSASTSDSSIRSALPNSTPSR
;
A
#
# COMPACT_ATOMS: atom_id res chain seq x y z
N MET A 1 9.82 -7.62 25.85
CA MET A 1 9.22 -7.68 24.50
C MET A 1 7.73 -7.43 24.65
N THR A 2 7.16 -6.51 23.87
CA THR A 2 5.71 -6.27 23.82
C THR A 2 5.04 -7.43 23.09
N SER A 3 3.87 -7.89 23.54
CA SER A 3 3.15 -8.96 22.83
C SER A 3 2.62 -8.47 21.48
N LEU A 4 2.43 -9.39 20.52
CA LEU A 4 1.84 -9.06 19.22
C LEU A 4 0.47 -8.40 19.35
N HIS A 5 -0.33 -8.83 20.33
CA HIS A 5 -1.60 -8.18 20.68
C HIS A 5 -1.42 -6.72 21.08
N ALA A 6 -0.51 -6.41 22.00
CA ALA A 6 -0.27 -5.04 22.43
C ALA A 6 0.32 -4.18 21.29
N SER A 7 1.14 -4.78 20.41
CA SER A 7 1.62 -4.13 19.18
C SER A 7 0.48 -3.78 18.23
N ALA A 8 -0.43 -4.74 17.97
CA ALA A 8 -1.61 -4.53 17.14
C ALA A 8 -2.55 -3.47 17.71
N THR A 9 -2.84 -3.51 19.03
CA THR A 9 -3.64 -2.48 19.70
C THR A 9 -2.99 -1.11 19.57
N ALA A 10 -1.67 -1.00 19.74
CA ALA A 10 -0.96 0.27 19.60
C ALA A 10 -1.01 0.80 18.15
N ALA A 11 -0.80 -0.06 17.15
CA ALA A 11 -0.86 0.30 15.75
C ALA A 11 -2.26 0.85 15.37
N VAL A 12 -3.33 0.12 15.70
CA VAL A 12 -4.71 0.55 15.44
C VAL A 12 -5.05 1.81 16.24
N SER A 13 -4.58 1.95 17.47
CA SER A 13 -4.77 3.15 18.28
C SER A 13 -4.07 4.37 17.70
N SER A 14 -2.90 4.20 17.07
CA SER A 14 -2.16 5.32 16.46
C SER A 14 -2.65 5.70 15.06
N TYR A 15 -3.51 4.88 14.45
CA TYR A 15 -4.07 5.15 13.13
C TYR A 15 -5.08 6.30 13.22
N GLU A 16 -4.85 7.37 12.46
CA GLU A 16 -5.71 8.56 12.42
C GLU A 16 -6.38 8.69 11.03
N PRO A 17 -7.47 7.96 10.77
CA PRO A 17 -8.09 7.97 9.46
C PRO A 17 -8.86 9.25 9.15
N ALA A 18 -8.76 9.69 7.89
CA ALA A 18 -9.42 10.89 7.40
C ALA A 18 -10.95 10.75 7.29
N THR A 19 -11.47 9.56 7.01
CA THR A 19 -12.92 9.35 6.77
C THR A 19 -13.68 8.90 8.02
N ILE A 20 -14.98 9.17 8.05
CA ILE A 20 -15.85 8.79 9.17
C ILE A 20 -15.93 7.26 9.26
N GLU A 21 -16.04 6.60 8.12
CA GLU A 21 -16.17 5.15 7.97
C GLU A 21 -14.92 4.45 8.55
N GLN A 22 -13.73 4.93 8.22
CA GLN A 22 -12.48 4.38 8.75
C GLN A 22 -12.30 4.67 10.25
N ARG A 23 -12.77 5.82 10.75
CA ARG A 23 -12.80 6.09 12.21
C ARG A 23 -13.73 5.14 12.96
N GLN A 24 -14.88 4.81 12.37
CA GLN A 24 -15.81 3.83 12.92
C GLN A 24 -15.21 2.42 12.92
N LEU A 25 -14.56 2.01 11.83
CA LEU A 25 -13.85 0.73 11.77
C LEU A 25 -12.74 0.66 12.82
N ARG A 26 -11.92 1.70 12.95
CA ARG A 26 -10.90 1.77 14.01
C ARG A 26 -11.51 1.56 15.39
N ALA A 27 -12.62 2.21 15.72
CA ALA A 27 -13.30 2.02 17.00
C ALA A 27 -13.79 0.57 17.20
N GLN A 28 -14.31 -0.08 16.15
CA GLN A 28 -14.72 -1.48 16.20
C GLN A 28 -13.54 -2.44 16.40
N PHE A 29 -12.41 -2.19 15.74
CA PHE A 29 -11.19 -2.99 15.90
C PHE A 29 -10.65 -2.87 17.33
N LEU A 30 -10.60 -1.67 17.88
CA LEU A 30 -10.16 -1.45 19.26
C LEU A 30 -11.09 -2.13 20.27
N ALA A 31 -12.41 -2.02 20.09
CA ALA A 31 -13.37 -2.72 20.94
C ALA A 31 -13.21 -4.24 20.85
N HIS A 32 -12.93 -4.79 19.66
CA HIS A 32 -12.68 -6.22 19.50
C HIS A 32 -11.42 -6.67 20.23
N LEU A 33 -10.30 -5.94 20.07
CA LEU A 33 -9.03 -6.24 20.75
C LEU A 33 -9.13 -6.09 22.27
N GLU A 34 -9.97 -5.18 22.77
CA GLU A 34 -10.24 -5.06 24.20
C GLU A 34 -11.06 -6.25 24.74
N GLN A 35 -12.06 -6.70 23.98
CA GLN A 35 -12.95 -7.80 24.37
C GLN A 35 -12.32 -9.18 24.25
N HIS A 36 -11.39 -9.36 23.31
CA HIS A 36 -10.85 -10.65 22.93
C HIS A 36 -9.31 -10.65 22.92
N GLY A 37 -8.70 -11.10 24.02
CA GLY A 37 -7.22 -11.23 24.11
C GLY A 37 -6.61 -12.23 23.12
N ASP A 38 -7.41 -13.13 22.57
CA ASP A 38 -7.07 -14.07 21.49
C ASP A 38 -7.62 -13.66 20.12
N GLY A 39 -8.15 -12.43 19.99
CA GLY A 39 -8.75 -11.87 18.78
C GLY A 39 -7.80 -11.70 17.59
N LEU A 40 -6.51 -11.99 17.76
CA LEU A 40 -5.55 -12.06 16.66
C LEU A 40 -5.57 -13.38 15.91
N TRP A 41 -6.02 -14.45 16.57
CA TRP A 41 -5.68 -15.80 16.13
C TRP A 41 -6.83 -16.45 15.38
N LYS A 42 -6.51 -17.13 14.29
CA LYS A 42 -7.44 -18.01 13.57
C LYS A 42 -8.05 -19.09 14.46
N SER A 43 -7.45 -19.42 15.61
CA SER A 43 -7.98 -20.36 16.61
C SER A 43 -8.87 -19.70 17.68
N GLY A 44 -8.88 -18.36 17.80
CA GLY A 44 -9.60 -17.59 18.81
C GLY A 44 -11.10 -17.39 18.48
N PRO A 45 -11.67 -16.17 18.52
CA PRO A 45 -13.07 -15.96 18.15
C PRO A 45 -13.34 -16.17 16.64
N PRO A 46 -14.60 -16.43 16.23
CA PRO A 46 -15.00 -16.52 14.82
C PRO A 46 -14.77 -15.23 14.02
N VAL A 47 -14.68 -14.09 14.71
CA VAL A 47 -14.21 -12.81 14.18
C VAL A 47 -12.82 -12.59 14.74
N HIS A 48 -11.82 -12.31 13.91
CA HIS A 48 -10.44 -12.10 14.34
C HIS A 48 -9.68 -11.25 13.33
N LEU A 49 -8.50 -10.78 13.73
CA LEU A 49 -7.65 -9.98 12.86
C LEU A 49 -7.01 -10.83 11.75
N THR A 50 -6.84 -10.17 10.61
CA THR A 50 -5.91 -10.55 9.55
C THR A 50 -5.07 -9.34 9.19
N THR A 51 -4.05 -9.55 8.37
CA THR A 51 -3.33 -8.45 7.77
C THR A 51 -3.05 -8.71 6.30
N SER A 52 -3.08 -7.65 5.51
CA SER A 52 -2.92 -7.73 4.07
C SER A 52 -2.14 -6.55 3.52
N THR A 53 -1.69 -6.67 2.27
CA THR A 53 -0.80 -5.69 1.65
C THR A 53 -1.30 -5.25 0.29
N PHE A 54 -1.57 -3.96 0.13
CA PHE A 54 -1.70 -3.33 -1.17
C PHE A 54 -0.29 -3.15 -1.77
N VAL A 55 0.10 -4.07 -2.64
CA VAL A 55 1.39 -4.03 -3.32
C VAL A 55 1.26 -3.20 -4.59
N TYR A 56 1.90 -2.04 -4.62
CA TYR A 56 1.89 -1.13 -5.77
C TYR A 56 3.16 -1.26 -6.61
N SER A 57 3.04 -0.96 -7.89
CA SER A 57 4.19 -0.69 -8.76
C SER A 57 4.92 0.59 -8.30
N ALA A 58 6.19 0.74 -8.68
CA ALA A 58 7.02 1.86 -8.25
C ALA A 58 6.48 3.25 -8.65
N ASP A 59 5.74 3.33 -9.75
CA ASP A 59 5.07 4.54 -10.24
C ASP A 59 3.66 4.75 -9.66
N LEU A 60 3.22 3.85 -8.78
CA LEU A 60 1.87 3.80 -8.23
C LEU A 60 0.79 3.69 -9.31
N GLY A 61 1.09 3.24 -10.53
CA GLY A 61 0.11 3.09 -11.63
C GLY A 61 -0.72 1.81 -11.53
N SER A 62 -0.14 0.77 -10.94
CA SER A 62 -0.70 -0.58 -10.88
C SER A 62 -0.64 -1.15 -9.47
N VAL A 63 -1.49 -2.14 -9.23
CA VAL A 63 -1.53 -2.96 -8.02
C VAL A 63 -1.36 -4.43 -8.37
N LEU A 64 -0.75 -5.19 -7.48
CA LEU A 64 -0.65 -6.64 -7.62
C LEU A 64 -1.82 -7.30 -6.90
N LEU A 65 -2.53 -8.17 -7.61
CA LEU A 65 -3.64 -8.94 -7.07
C LEU A 65 -3.38 -10.44 -7.23
N VAL A 66 -3.94 -11.22 -6.31
CA VAL A 66 -3.99 -12.68 -6.33
C VAL A 66 -5.41 -13.14 -6.65
N LEU A 67 -5.57 -14.06 -7.60
CA LEU A 67 -6.85 -14.72 -7.87
C LEU A 67 -7.00 -15.86 -6.87
N HIS A 68 -7.67 -15.60 -5.75
CA HIS A 68 -7.72 -16.52 -4.62
C HIS A 68 -8.50 -17.81 -4.95
N THR A 69 -7.87 -18.98 -4.77
CA THR A 69 -8.39 -20.27 -5.24
C THR A 69 -9.75 -20.63 -4.64
N LYS A 70 -10.03 -20.26 -3.38
CA LYS A 70 -11.32 -20.58 -2.73
C LYS A 70 -12.39 -19.52 -2.98
N ALA A 71 -12.01 -18.25 -2.99
CA ALA A 71 -12.95 -17.14 -3.13
C ALA A 71 -13.35 -16.91 -4.60
N LYS A 72 -12.48 -17.31 -5.54
CA LYS A 72 -12.62 -17.03 -6.98
C LYS A 72 -12.75 -15.53 -7.27
N LEU A 73 -12.06 -14.73 -6.46
CA LEU A 73 -11.97 -13.28 -6.59
C LEU A 73 -10.51 -12.84 -6.65
N TRP A 74 -10.25 -11.76 -7.37
CA TRP A 74 -9.00 -11.03 -7.31
C TRP A 74 -8.96 -10.17 -6.04
N LEU A 75 -7.96 -10.42 -5.20
CA LEU A 75 -7.78 -9.80 -3.89
C LEU A 75 -6.33 -9.33 -3.73
N GLN A 76 -6.08 -8.48 -2.74
CA GLN A 76 -4.73 -8.24 -2.25
C GLN A 76 -4.17 -9.50 -1.56
N PRO A 77 -2.85 -9.74 -1.58
CA PRO A 77 -2.26 -10.80 -0.76
C PRO A 77 -2.39 -10.45 0.74
N GLY A 78 -2.55 -11.46 1.58
CA GLY A 78 -2.74 -11.30 3.02
C GLY A 78 -3.35 -12.52 3.70
N GLY A 79 -3.15 -12.61 5.00
CA GLY A 79 -3.49 -13.79 5.76
C GLY A 79 -3.57 -13.57 7.26
N HIS A 80 -3.48 -14.69 7.98
CA HIS A 80 -3.53 -14.73 9.44
C HIS A 80 -2.19 -14.35 10.05
N LEU A 81 -2.21 -13.79 11.25
CA LEU A 81 -0.98 -13.61 12.02
C LEU A 81 -0.47 -14.96 12.53
N GLU A 82 0.84 -15.09 12.59
CA GLU A 82 1.57 -16.24 13.15
C GLU A 82 2.30 -15.86 14.46
N PRO A 83 2.51 -16.81 15.38
CA PRO A 83 3.20 -16.54 16.65
C PRO A 83 4.61 -15.94 16.53
N GLU A 84 5.29 -16.24 15.42
CA GLU A 84 6.62 -15.73 15.06
C GLU A 84 6.62 -14.30 14.52
N ASP A 85 5.46 -13.75 14.14
CA ASP A 85 5.37 -12.39 13.63
C ASP A 85 5.72 -11.38 14.73
N VAL A 86 6.64 -10.47 14.39
CA VAL A 86 7.12 -9.44 15.33
C VAL A 86 6.06 -8.35 15.52
N ASP A 87 5.36 -7.99 14.45
CA ASP A 87 4.29 -7.00 14.41
C ASP A 87 3.40 -7.19 13.16
N LEU A 88 2.35 -6.38 13.05
CA LEU A 88 1.41 -6.41 11.91
C LEU A 88 2.10 -6.12 10.55
N PRO A 89 2.97 -5.09 10.41
CA PRO A 89 3.72 -4.89 9.16
C PRO A 89 4.58 -6.09 8.77
N ALA A 90 5.27 -6.74 9.73
CA ALA A 90 6.08 -7.92 9.45
C ALA A 90 5.23 -9.07 8.92
N ALA A 91 4.08 -9.34 9.55
CA ALA A 91 3.12 -10.33 9.08
C ALA A 91 2.59 -10.00 7.67
N ALA A 92 2.20 -8.75 7.42
CA ALA A 92 1.71 -8.30 6.12
C ALA A 92 2.75 -8.47 5.01
N LEU A 93 4.03 -8.21 5.34
CA LEU A 93 5.15 -8.39 4.42
C LEU A 93 5.46 -9.87 4.15
N ARG A 94 5.38 -10.72 5.18
CA ARG A 94 5.55 -12.18 5.06
C ARG A 94 4.51 -12.74 4.10
N GLU A 95 3.23 -12.53 4.38
CA GLU A 95 2.10 -12.99 3.55
C GLU A 95 2.24 -12.49 2.09
N ALA A 96 2.52 -11.19 1.91
CA ALA A 96 2.71 -10.63 0.57
C ALA A 96 3.88 -11.27 -0.18
N THR A 97 4.97 -11.60 0.51
CA THR A 97 6.14 -12.25 -0.11
C THR A 97 5.82 -13.70 -0.47
N GLU A 98 5.16 -14.44 0.42
CA GLU A 98 4.80 -15.86 0.24
C GLU A 98 3.78 -16.05 -0.88
N GLU A 99 2.74 -15.22 -0.93
CA GLU A 99 1.67 -15.35 -1.92
C GLU A 99 2.05 -14.87 -3.32
N THR A 100 3.03 -13.96 -3.43
CA THR A 100 3.39 -13.34 -4.71
C THR A 100 4.76 -13.77 -5.24
N GLY A 101 5.59 -14.38 -4.39
CA GLY A 101 6.98 -14.72 -4.72
C GLY A 101 7.91 -13.53 -4.89
N ILE A 102 7.46 -12.30 -4.65
CA ILE A 102 8.28 -11.09 -4.84
C ILE A 102 9.12 -10.84 -3.60
N ALA A 103 10.42 -11.05 -3.72
CA ALA A 103 11.38 -10.61 -2.70
C ALA A 103 11.61 -9.09 -2.78
N GLY A 104 11.94 -8.48 -1.64
CA GLY A 104 12.33 -7.06 -1.57
C GLY A 104 11.16 -6.07 -1.65
N LEU A 105 9.93 -6.52 -1.39
CA LEU A 105 8.80 -5.63 -1.15
C LEU A 105 9.15 -4.65 -0.01
N ARG A 106 8.91 -3.37 -0.25
CA ARG A 106 9.15 -2.32 0.76
C ARG A 106 7.84 -1.87 1.34
N ILE A 107 7.52 -2.35 2.54
CA ILE A 107 6.35 -1.88 3.28
C ILE A 107 6.49 -0.40 3.63
N LEU A 108 5.39 0.34 3.48
CA LEU A 108 5.30 1.75 3.81
C LEU A 108 4.84 1.91 5.26
N PRO A 109 5.26 2.99 5.95
CA PRO A 109 4.92 3.19 7.34
C PRO A 109 3.43 3.47 7.53
N GLY A 110 2.86 2.88 8.59
CA GLY A 110 1.47 3.12 9.01
C GLY A 110 0.44 2.23 8.32
N ILE A 111 -0.73 2.15 8.93
CA ILE A 111 -1.89 1.45 8.37
C ILE A 111 -2.39 2.25 7.16
N ALA A 112 -2.58 1.58 6.03
CA ALA A 112 -3.12 2.19 4.82
C ALA A 112 -4.66 2.23 4.86
N HIS A 113 -5.29 1.15 5.31
CA HIS A 113 -6.74 1.00 5.31
C HIS A 113 -7.16 -0.08 6.33
N LEU A 114 -8.32 0.08 6.96
CA LEU A 114 -8.97 -0.98 7.73
C LEU A 114 -10.17 -1.51 6.96
N ASP A 115 -10.41 -2.81 7.01
CA ASP A 115 -11.58 -3.41 6.40
C ASP A 115 -12.19 -4.49 7.30
N ARG A 116 -13.51 -4.59 7.29
CA ARG A 116 -14.23 -5.64 8.01
C ARG A 116 -15.15 -6.34 7.03
N HIS A 117 -14.87 -7.59 6.71
CA HIS A 117 -15.62 -8.35 5.72
C HIS A 117 -16.05 -9.71 6.25
N ALA A 118 -17.26 -10.11 5.87
CA ALA A 118 -17.78 -11.44 6.15
C ALA A 118 -17.15 -12.46 5.19
N LEU A 119 -16.98 -13.68 5.71
CA LEU A 119 -16.50 -14.82 4.94
C LEU A 119 -17.65 -15.76 4.62
N ALA A 120 -17.56 -16.41 3.46
CA ALA A 120 -18.50 -17.46 3.09
C ALA A 120 -18.32 -18.71 3.98
N ASP A 121 -19.36 -19.54 4.07
CA ASP A 121 -19.35 -20.78 4.89
C ASP A 121 -18.20 -21.75 4.52
N ALA A 122 -17.68 -21.66 3.29
CA ALA A 122 -16.52 -22.42 2.83
C ALA A 122 -15.23 -22.14 3.65
N PHE A 123 -15.19 -21.05 4.44
CA PHE A 123 -14.10 -20.70 5.34
C PHE A 123 -14.28 -21.27 6.76
N GLY A 124 -15.25 -22.17 6.96
CA GLY A 124 -15.42 -22.94 8.18
C GLY A 124 -15.90 -22.08 9.34
N ARG A 125 -15.12 -22.01 10.42
CA ARG A 125 -15.48 -21.25 11.62
C ARG A 125 -15.27 -19.74 11.48
N CYS A 126 -14.47 -19.31 10.51
CA CYS A 126 -14.17 -17.90 10.30
C CYS A 126 -15.42 -17.22 9.74
N ARG A 127 -15.98 -16.27 10.49
CA ARG A 127 -17.19 -15.53 10.10
C ARG A 127 -16.87 -14.18 9.51
N GLU A 128 -15.93 -13.48 10.10
CA GLU A 128 -15.48 -12.17 9.61
C GLU A 128 -13.98 -12.03 9.87
N HIS A 129 -13.30 -11.31 8.97
CA HIS A 129 -11.96 -10.82 9.23
C HIS A 129 -12.00 -9.32 9.53
N LEU A 130 -11.22 -8.93 10.52
CA LEU A 130 -10.85 -7.55 10.82
C LEU A 130 -9.48 -7.30 10.20
N ASP A 131 -9.48 -6.89 8.94
CA ASP A 131 -8.29 -6.82 8.11
C ASP A 131 -7.57 -5.49 8.26
N VAL A 132 -6.33 -5.54 8.75
CA VAL A 132 -5.43 -4.38 8.83
C VAL A 132 -4.55 -4.36 7.59
N ARG A 133 -4.78 -3.38 6.71
CA ARG A 133 -4.12 -3.31 5.41
C ARG A 133 -2.96 -2.33 5.43
N TYR A 134 -1.81 -2.79 4.92
CA TYR A 134 -0.62 -1.98 4.67
C TYR A 134 -0.45 -1.71 3.19
N ALA A 135 0.39 -0.73 2.85
CA ALA A 135 0.83 -0.51 1.49
C ALA A 135 2.30 -0.91 1.35
N ALA A 136 2.68 -1.48 0.21
CA ALA A 136 4.07 -1.79 -0.10
C ALA A 136 4.38 -1.37 -1.54
N ILE A 137 5.66 -1.07 -1.80
CA ILE A 137 6.18 -0.82 -3.14
C ILE A 137 6.99 -2.03 -3.57
N ALA A 138 6.66 -2.61 -4.72
CA ALA A 138 7.45 -3.66 -5.34
C ALA A 138 8.69 -3.09 -6.05
N PRO A 139 9.82 -3.82 -6.05
CA PRO A 139 10.95 -3.50 -6.91
C PRO A 139 10.55 -3.39 -8.39
N HIS A 140 11.20 -2.49 -9.13
CA HIS A 140 10.94 -2.34 -10.56
C HIS A 140 11.21 -3.66 -11.31
N GLY A 141 10.28 -4.06 -12.19
CA GLY A 141 10.40 -5.29 -12.99
C GLY A 141 10.08 -6.58 -12.24
N SER A 142 9.54 -6.50 -11.01
CA SER A 142 9.12 -7.68 -10.24
C SER A 142 8.15 -8.56 -11.04
N GLN A 143 8.48 -9.86 -11.12
CA GLN A 143 7.66 -10.88 -11.74
C GLN A 143 6.99 -11.71 -10.65
N PRO A 144 5.66 -11.64 -10.52
CA PRO A 144 4.95 -12.42 -9.52
C PRO A 144 4.92 -13.91 -9.89
N VAL A 145 4.80 -14.75 -8.87
CA VAL A 145 4.66 -16.20 -8.98
C VAL A 145 3.40 -16.61 -8.23
N VAL A 146 2.67 -17.58 -8.78
CA VAL A 146 1.51 -18.19 -8.12
C VAL A 146 1.94 -19.04 -6.93
N SER A 147 1.21 -18.91 -5.82
CA SER A 147 1.31 -19.79 -4.66
C SER A 147 0.31 -20.94 -4.76
N SER A 148 0.31 -21.85 -3.77
CA SER A 148 -0.72 -22.88 -3.64
C SER A 148 -2.12 -22.33 -3.30
N GLU A 149 -2.22 -21.05 -2.96
CA GLU A 149 -3.48 -20.39 -2.54
C GLU A 149 -4.10 -19.53 -3.64
N SER A 150 -3.40 -19.36 -4.75
CA SER A 150 -3.79 -18.52 -5.89
C SER A 150 -3.86 -19.32 -7.19
N ASP A 151 -4.90 -19.09 -7.98
CA ASP A 151 -4.99 -19.62 -9.34
C ASP A 151 -4.18 -18.76 -10.34
N ALA A 152 -3.95 -17.48 -10.01
CA ALA A 152 -3.16 -16.53 -10.79
C ALA A 152 -2.67 -15.36 -9.89
N VAL A 153 -1.57 -14.72 -10.27
CA VAL A 153 -1.10 -13.47 -9.65
C VAL A 153 -0.71 -12.51 -10.78
N ALA A 154 -1.24 -11.28 -10.76
CA ALA A 154 -1.07 -10.36 -11.88
C ALA A 154 -1.10 -8.90 -11.44
N TRP A 155 -0.39 -8.07 -12.22
CA TRP A 155 -0.45 -6.62 -12.14
C TRP A 155 -1.70 -6.11 -12.85
N TRP A 156 -2.47 -5.27 -12.16
CA TRP A 156 -3.66 -4.61 -12.67
C TRP A 156 -3.53 -3.10 -12.58
N SER A 157 -4.00 -2.40 -13.60
CA SER A 157 -4.03 -0.93 -13.59
C SER A 157 -4.99 -0.45 -12.51
N LEU A 158 -4.63 0.60 -11.78
CA LEU A 158 -5.57 1.24 -10.84
C LEU A 158 -6.81 1.82 -11.52
N ALA A 159 -6.76 2.04 -12.84
CA ALA A 159 -7.89 2.47 -13.65
C ALA A 159 -8.74 1.32 -14.19
N ASP A 160 -8.22 0.08 -14.19
CA ASP A 160 -8.85 -1.06 -14.85
C ASP A 160 -8.58 -2.35 -14.05
N PHE A 161 -9.56 -2.69 -13.20
CA PHE A 161 -9.56 -3.88 -12.37
C PHE A 161 -10.36 -5.00 -13.06
N PRO A 162 -10.01 -6.28 -12.82
CA PRO A 162 -10.78 -7.38 -13.37
C PRO A 162 -12.19 -7.41 -12.79
N GLU A 163 -13.17 -7.88 -13.57
CA GLU A 163 -14.57 -7.94 -13.16
C GLU A 163 -14.76 -8.76 -11.87
N GLN A 164 -13.98 -9.82 -11.66
CA GLN A 164 -14.01 -10.66 -10.46
C GLN A 164 -13.23 -10.06 -9.27
N THR A 165 -13.17 -8.74 -9.13
CA THR A 165 -12.57 -8.09 -7.95
C THR A 165 -13.65 -7.84 -6.90
N ASP A 166 -13.29 -7.91 -5.61
CA ASP A 166 -14.17 -7.39 -4.56
C ASP A 166 -14.57 -5.91 -4.85
N PRO A 167 -15.86 -5.55 -4.87
CA PRO A 167 -16.29 -4.22 -5.30
C PRO A 167 -15.76 -3.05 -4.46
N ALA A 168 -15.42 -3.27 -3.18
CA ALA A 168 -14.90 -2.22 -2.31
C ALA A 168 -13.40 -1.98 -2.52
N LEU A 169 -12.67 -3.00 -3.01
CA LEU A 169 -11.22 -2.98 -3.09
C LEU A 169 -10.64 -1.93 -4.05
N PRO A 170 -11.17 -1.74 -5.29
CA PRO A 170 -10.63 -0.75 -6.22
C PRO A 170 -10.64 0.68 -5.67
N LEU A 171 -11.71 1.08 -4.97
CA LEU A 171 -11.81 2.43 -4.40
C LEU A 171 -10.80 2.62 -3.26
N ALA A 172 -10.66 1.64 -2.37
CA ALA A 172 -9.69 1.68 -1.29
C ALA A 172 -8.25 1.80 -1.84
N MET A 173 -7.89 0.97 -2.82
CA MET A 173 -6.56 0.99 -3.43
C MET A 173 -6.24 2.28 -4.16
N ARG A 174 -7.21 2.87 -4.90
CA ARG A 174 -7.03 4.18 -5.54
C ARG A 174 -6.85 5.30 -4.51
N THR A 175 -7.68 5.30 -3.47
CA THR A 175 -7.61 6.31 -2.40
C THR A 175 -6.25 6.29 -1.71
N VAL A 176 -5.75 5.10 -1.38
CA VAL A 176 -4.41 4.93 -0.79
C VAL A 176 -3.32 5.38 -1.77
N ALA A 177 -3.41 5.01 -3.06
CA ALA A 177 -2.43 5.45 -4.07
C ALA A 177 -2.37 6.98 -4.19
N ASP A 178 -3.53 7.65 -4.19
CA ASP A 178 -3.60 9.11 -4.27
C ASP A 178 -3.01 9.78 -3.02
N GLN A 179 -3.28 9.24 -1.83
CA GLN A 179 -2.65 9.70 -0.59
C GLN A 179 -1.12 9.57 -0.64
N LEU A 180 -0.60 8.44 -1.15
CA LEU A 180 0.83 8.21 -1.32
C LEU A 180 1.47 9.18 -2.32
N ARG A 181 0.79 9.45 -3.44
CA ARG A 181 1.25 10.44 -4.44
C ARG A 181 1.33 11.84 -3.85
N HIS A 182 0.32 12.25 -3.08
CA HIS A 182 0.31 13.54 -2.40
C HIS A 182 1.41 13.66 -1.34
N ALA A 183 1.65 12.62 -0.55
CA ALA A 183 2.73 12.60 0.43
C ALA A 183 4.12 12.71 -0.23
N GLY A 184 4.33 12.03 -1.36
CA GLY A 184 5.59 12.10 -2.12
C GLY A 184 5.86 13.48 -2.74
N GLN A 185 4.81 14.20 -3.16
CA GLN A 185 4.92 15.56 -3.68
C GLN A 185 5.19 16.58 -2.56
N ALA A 186 4.55 16.43 -1.39
CA ALA A 186 4.77 17.30 -0.24
C ALA A 186 6.19 17.18 0.35
N GLY A 187 6.85 16.03 0.17
CA GLY A 187 8.24 15.79 0.60
C GLY A 187 9.32 16.22 -0.38
N SER A 188 8.98 16.65 -1.60
CA SER A 188 9.95 17.11 -2.59
C SER A 188 10.23 18.60 -2.40
N PRO A 189 11.48 19.04 -2.11
CA PRO A 189 11.78 20.45 -1.96
C PRO A 189 11.49 21.19 -3.27
N SER A 190 10.63 22.20 -3.21
CA SER A 190 10.32 23.08 -4.33
C SER A 190 11.61 23.71 -4.85
N ALA A 191 11.98 23.38 -6.09
CA ALA A 191 13.05 24.09 -6.80
C ALA A 191 12.61 25.55 -6.96
N SER A 192 13.29 26.45 -6.25
CA SER A 192 13.06 27.89 -6.38
C SER A 192 13.34 28.34 -7.82
N PRO A 193 12.51 29.22 -8.40
CA PRO A 193 12.78 29.74 -9.74
C PRO A 193 14.01 30.65 -9.69
N GLY A 194 15.08 30.22 -10.36
CA GLY A 194 16.26 31.04 -10.62
C GLY A 194 15.86 32.32 -11.35
N SER A 195 16.34 33.44 -10.80
CA SER A 195 16.14 34.79 -11.29
C SER A 195 16.63 34.94 -12.73
N SER A 196 15.75 35.33 -13.65
CA SER A 196 16.13 35.88 -14.96
C SER A 196 15.82 37.38 -14.97
N ALA A 197 16.79 38.20 -14.59
CA ALA A 197 16.77 39.63 -14.90
C ALA A 197 17.33 39.83 -16.32
N SER A 198 16.43 40.15 -17.25
CA SER A 198 16.76 40.72 -18.56
C SER A 198 16.75 42.24 -18.46
N THR A 199 17.82 42.91 -18.88
CA THR A 199 17.73 44.27 -19.42
C THR A 199 18.63 44.37 -20.65
N SER A 200 17.96 44.58 -21.77
CA SER A 200 18.43 45.01 -23.08
C SER A 200 19.21 46.32 -23.01
N ASP A 201 20.14 46.58 -23.94
CA ASP A 201 19.89 47.56 -25.02
C ASP A 201 21.03 47.54 -26.08
N SER A 202 20.64 47.77 -27.33
CA SER A 202 21.47 47.75 -28.54
C SER A 202 21.89 49.15 -28.98
N SER A 203 23.03 49.19 -29.69
CA SER A 203 23.43 50.16 -30.72
C SER A 203 24.23 51.38 -30.28
N ILE A 204 25.46 51.51 -30.80
CA ILE A 204 25.95 52.69 -31.55
C ILE A 204 27.00 52.20 -32.57
N ARG A 205 26.98 52.89 -33.71
CA ARG A 205 27.61 52.60 -35.00
C ARG A 205 29.11 52.97 -35.09
N SER A 206 29.71 52.38 -36.12
CA SER A 206 30.61 52.99 -37.13
C SER A 206 32.14 52.92 -36.99
N ALA A 207 32.71 52.45 -38.12
CA ALA A 207 33.86 52.96 -38.87
C ALA A 207 35.21 52.22 -38.81
N LEU A 208 35.37 51.35 -39.83
CA LEU A 208 36.46 51.27 -40.82
C LEU A 208 37.86 50.71 -40.46
N PRO A 209 38.60 50.20 -41.48
CA PRO A 209 39.58 49.11 -41.34
C PRO A 209 41.04 49.55 -41.57
N ASN A 210 41.99 48.70 -41.20
CA ASN A 210 43.36 48.62 -41.76
C ASN A 210 43.97 47.28 -41.28
N SER A 211 44.36 46.35 -42.13
CA SER A 211 45.50 46.33 -43.08
C SER A 211 46.56 45.33 -42.59
N THR A 212 46.57 44.17 -43.25
CA THR A 212 47.73 43.42 -43.79
C THR A 212 48.86 42.85 -42.88
N PRO A 213 49.63 41.85 -43.37
CA PRO A 213 50.11 40.71 -42.58
C PRO A 213 51.65 40.62 -42.45
N SER A 214 52.12 39.70 -41.60
CA SER A 214 53.37 38.89 -41.62
C SER A 214 53.51 38.31 -40.20
N ARG A 215 53.91 37.06 -39.94
CA ARG A 215 54.92 36.21 -40.58
C ARG A 215 54.73 34.77 -40.09
#